data_AF-A0A5S4FF19-F1
#
_entry.id   AF-A0A5S4FF19-F1
#
_cell.length_a   1.000
_cell.length_b   1.000
_cell.length_c   1.000
_cell.angle_alpha   90.00
_cell.angle_beta   90.00
_cell.angle_gamma   90.00
#
_symmetry.space_group_name_H-M   'P 1'
#
loop_
_entity.id
_entity.type
_entity.pdbx_description
1 polymer ?
#
loop_
_entity_poly.entity_id
_entity_poly.type
_entity_poly.pdbx_seq_one_letter_code
_entity_poly.pdbx_strand_id
1 'polypeptide(L)'
;MSSWRPPQPMGYLDSIQAVGGFAAPLLAGASFTLAVLALQSPQPPAVPYSRWPDAALVCFVLAGLAQIATVQATAWTRRYMCTPEELGQWYPEHVTNEQPSTWLRNVQESHLRQALRWADATRLFFHCGVLALLLGVVVACVPDGEIGPGRWAVLAVGGAGVVGELSWLVRAIFLSAALRRQVWLNAGVLLAAAGAVASAVWAGEGWALRTALALLLVLVAMMYTRLARRGTPSPAPRRSLLSRAGHLAAAVGALVGAAVLAVWGWPVVVACALLPVTAVAFADLVRLVREQRALRAGT
;
A
#
# COMPACT_ATOMS: atom_id res chain seq x y z
N MET A 1 1.68 25.74 34.14
CA MET A 1 0.36 25.06 34.26
C MET A 1 0.18 24.23 33.00
N SER A 2 0.05 22.90 33.12
CA SER A 2 -0.03 22.01 31.95
C SER A 2 -1.49 21.64 31.67
N SER A 3 -2.09 22.29 30.69
CA SER A 3 -3.45 22.03 30.21
C SER A 3 -3.59 20.66 29.54
N TRP A 4 -4.84 20.20 29.39
CA TRP A 4 -5.19 19.09 28.51
C TRP A 4 -4.55 19.25 27.12
N ARG A 5 -4.12 18.13 26.53
CA ARG A 5 -3.56 18.13 25.18
C ARG A 5 -4.65 17.73 24.18
N PRO A 6 -5.15 18.64 23.33
CA PRO A 6 -6.13 18.27 22.31
C PRO A 6 -5.49 17.41 21.22
N PRO A 7 -6.27 16.53 20.55
CA PRO A 7 -5.79 15.81 19.37
C PRO A 7 -5.38 16.80 18.28
N GLN A 8 -4.24 16.54 17.63
CA GLN A 8 -3.73 17.31 16.50
C GLN A 8 -3.63 16.40 15.26
N PRO A 9 -4.10 16.84 14.07
CA PRO A 9 -4.85 18.08 13.84
C PRO A 9 -6.27 18.04 14.43
N MET A 10 -6.83 19.21 14.75
CA MET A 10 -8.19 19.31 15.27
C MET A 10 -9.21 18.76 14.25
N GLY A 11 -10.21 18.02 14.74
CA GLY A 11 -11.23 17.38 13.90
C GLY A 11 -10.76 16.11 13.17
N TYR A 12 -9.50 15.69 13.33
CA TYR A 12 -8.99 14.49 12.67
C TYR A 12 -9.80 13.24 13.01
N LEU A 13 -10.02 12.99 14.29
CA LEU A 13 -10.73 11.79 14.74
C LEU A 13 -12.20 11.78 14.29
N ASP A 14 -12.84 12.95 14.21
CA ASP A 14 -14.22 13.06 13.71
C ASP A 14 -14.29 12.77 12.21
N SER A 15 -13.30 13.24 11.43
CA SER A 15 -13.21 12.90 10.01
C SER A 15 -13.08 11.40 9.77
N ILE A 16 -12.37 10.70 10.67
CA ILE A 16 -12.20 9.25 10.62
C ILE A 16 -13.52 8.53 10.89
N GLN A 17 -14.32 9.04 11.82
CA GLN A 17 -15.67 8.52 12.10
C GLN A 17 -16.58 8.66 10.87
N ALA A 18 -16.51 9.79 10.15
CA ALA A 18 -17.31 9.97 8.93
C ALA A 18 -16.93 8.96 7.83
N VAL A 19 -15.64 8.72 7.64
CA VAL A 19 -15.13 7.76 6.65
C VAL A 19 -15.58 6.34 6.97
N GLY A 20 -15.35 5.87 8.19
CA GLY A 20 -15.68 4.50 8.57
C GLY A 20 -17.15 4.25 8.88
N GLY A 21 -17.91 5.28 9.26
CA GLY A 21 -19.33 5.17 9.60
C GLY A 21 -20.27 5.21 8.40
N PHE A 22 -19.88 5.91 7.32
CA PHE A 22 -20.76 6.11 6.16
C PHE A 22 -20.14 5.64 4.85
N ALA A 23 -18.95 6.13 4.50
CA ALA A 23 -18.37 5.89 3.17
C ALA A 23 -17.91 4.43 2.99
N ALA A 24 -17.18 3.88 3.97
CA ALA A 24 -16.62 2.54 3.87
C ALA A 24 -17.68 1.43 3.70
N PRO A 25 -18.78 1.38 4.50
CA PRO A 25 -19.83 0.37 4.30
C PRO A 25 -20.48 0.43 2.92
N LEU A 26 -20.75 1.64 2.39
CA LEU A 26 -21.34 1.83 1.07
C LEU A 26 -20.41 1.30 -0.04
N LEU A 27 -19.12 1.65 0.04
CA LEU A 27 -18.12 1.15 -0.91
C LEU A 27 -17.92 -0.37 -0.79
N ALA A 28 -18.01 -0.94 0.42
CA ALA A 28 -17.95 -2.38 0.61
C ALA A 28 -19.13 -3.07 -0.10
N GLY A 29 -20.34 -2.54 0.08
CA GLY A 29 -21.55 -3.02 -0.61
C GLY A 29 -21.39 -2.97 -2.13
N ALA A 30 -20.99 -1.81 -2.68
CA ALA A 30 -20.75 -1.66 -4.12
C ALA A 30 -19.68 -2.64 -4.64
N SER A 31 -18.60 -2.85 -3.89
CA SER A 31 -17.54 -3.78 -4.26
C SER A 31 -18.04 -5.22 -4.33
N PHE A 32 -18.81 -5.69 -3.34
CA PHE A 32 -19.37 -7.04 -3.36
C PHE A 32 -20.47 -7.22 -4.42
N THR A 33 -21.27 -6.17 -4.70
CA THR A 33 -22.21 -6.19 -5.83
C THR A 33 -21.47 -6.39 -7.15
N LEU A 34 -20.40 -5.63 -7.40
CA LEU A 34 -19.57 -5.79 -8.60
C LEU A 34 -18.90 -7.17 -8.66
N ALA A 35 -18.46 -7.72 -7.52
CA ALA A 35 -17.94 -9.08 -7.44
C ALA A 35 -18.98 -10.14 -7.86
N VAL A 36 -20.21 -10.03 -7.37
CA VAL A 36 -21.31 -10.94 -7.76
C VAL A 36 -21.64 -10.82 -9.24
N LEU A 37 -21.67 -9.61 -9.80
CA LEU A 37 -21.86 -9.41 -11.24
C LEU A 37 -20.70 -9.99 -12.05
N ALA A 38 -19.47 -9.82 -11.56
CA ALA A 38 -18.27 -10.37 -12.21
C ALA A 38 -18.28 -11.91 -12.25
N LEU A 39 -18.81 -12.55 -11.20
CA LEU A 39 -18.99 -14.01 -11.13
C LEU A 39 -19.95 -14.56 -12.19
N GLN A 40 -20.87 -13.74 -12.69
CA GLN A 40 -21.81 -14.12 -13.75
C GLN A 40 -21.16 -14.10 -15.14
N SER A 41 -19.84 -13.87 -15.25
CA SER A 41 -19.15 -13.95 -16.53
C SER A 41 -19.36 -15.33 -17.15
N PRO A 42 -19.80 -15.40 -18.43
CA PRO A 42 -19.84 -16.64 -19.15
C PRO A 42 -18.45 -17.29 -19.20
N GLN A 43 -18.42 -18.61 -19.04
CA GLN A 43 -17.21 -19.41 -19.26
C GLN A 43 -17.12 -19.82 -20.74
N PRO A 44 -15.91 -20.14 -21.25
CA PRO A 44 -15.76 -20.67 -22.60
C PRO A 44 -16.71 -21.86 -22.85
N PRO A 45 -17.40 -21.91 -24.01
CA PRO A 45 -17.10 -21.22 -25.27
C PRO A 45 -17.77 -19.84 -25.46
N ALA A 46 -18.53 -19.34 -24.49
CA ALA A 46 -19.14 -18.01 -24.60
C ALA A 46 -18.11 -16.89 -24.41
N VAL A 47 -18.34 -15.74 -25.04
CA VAL A 47 -17.44 -14.57 -24.94
C VAL A 47 -17.62 -13.91 -23.56
N PRO A 48 -16.56 -13.84 -22.73
CA PRO A 48 -16.65 -13.18 -21.43
C PRO A 48 -16.77 -11.65 -21.59
N TYR A 49 -17.32 -10.95 -20.60
CA TYR A 49 -17.47 -9.49 -20.67
C TYR A 49 -16.13 -8.74 -20.55
N SER A 50 -15.12 -9.40 -19.97
CA SER A 50 -13.77 -8.89 -19.73
C SER A 50 -12.76 -9.95 -20.13
N ARG A 51 -11.57 -9.50 -20.52
CA ARG A 51 -10.40 -10.35 -20.75
C ARG A 51 -9.90 -11.03 -19.47
N TRP A 52 -10.11 -10.42 -18.31
CA TRP A 52 -9.60 -10.91 -17.03
C TRP A 52 -10.66 -10.86 -15.91
N PRO A 53 -11.78 -11.60 -16.05
CA PRO A 53 -12.89 -11.53 -15.12
C PRO A 53 -12.50 -11.97 -13.70
N ASP A 54 -11.66 -12.99 -13.57
CA ASP A 54 -11.20 -13.49 -12.26
C ASP A 54 -10.28 -12.49 -11.54
N ALA A 55 -9.44 -11.77 -12.28
CA ALA A 55 -8.59 -10.73 -11.69
C ALA A 55 -9.45 -9.55 -11.18
N ALA A 56 -10.45 -9.12 -11.96
CA ALA A 56 -11.41 -8.11 -11.52
C ALA A 56 -12.17 -8.57 -10.27
N LEU A 57 -12.62 -9.83 -10.25
CA LEU A 57 -13.30 -10.43 -9.10
C LEU A 57 -12.44 -10.38 -7.84
N VAL A 58 -11.18 -10.80 -7.92
CA VAL A 58 -10.23 -10.73 -6.79
C VAL A 58 -10.08 -9.29 -6.30
N CYS A 59 -9.92 -8.33 -7.20
CA CYS A 59 -9.83 -6.91 -6.86
C CYS A 59 -11.09 -6.40 -6.13
N PHE A 60 -12.29 -6.76 -6.59
CA PHE A 60 -13.55 -6.36 -5.95
C PHE A 60 -13.73 -7.00 -4.57
N VAL A 61 -13.37 -8.27 -4.41
CA VAL A 61 -13.41 -8.94 -3.09
C VAL A 61 -12.42 -8.30 -2.11
N LEU A 62 -11.17 -8.08 -2.55
CA LEU A 62 -10.16 -7.39 -1.74
C LEU A 62 -10.60 -5.97 -1.36
N ALA A 63 -11.23 -5.24 -2.29
CA ALA A 63 -11.80 -3.93 -2.02
C ALA A 63 -12.85 -4.00 -0.91
N GLY A 64 -13.84 -4.90 -1.04
CA GLY A 64 -14.88 -5.09 -0.02
C GLY A 64 -14.32 -5.45 1.36
N LEU A 65 -13.36 -6.37 1.42
CA LEU A 65 -12.71 -6.77 2.68
C LEU A 65 -11.91 -5.63 3.32
N ALA A 66 -11.18 -4.84 2.51
CA ALA A 66 -10.46 -3.67 3.00
C ALA A 66 -11.41 -2.59 3.53
N GLN A 67 -12.58 -2.41 2.91
CA GLN A 67 -13.62 -1.51 3.43
C GLN A 67 -14.21 -2.03 4.75
N ILE A 68 -14.43 -3.33 4.91
CA ILE A 68 -14.83 -3.89 6.21
C ILE A 68 -13.74 -3.65 7.27
N ALA A 69 -12.47 -3.87 6.92
CA ALA A 69 -11.35 -3.58 7.83
C ALA A 69 -11.29 -2.10 8.25
N THR A 70 -11.66 -1.19 7.34
CA THR A 70 -11.81 0.26 7.61
C THR A 70 -12.89 0.52 8.67
N VAL A 71 -14.05 -0.12 8.56
CA VAL A 71 -15.14 -0.01 9.55
C VAL A 71 -14.68 -0.53 10.91
N GLN A 72 -14.03 -1.69 10.94
CA GLN A 72 -13.53 -2.30 12.18
C GLN A 72 -12.49 -1.40 12.87
N ALA A 73 -11.51 -0.89 12.11
CA ALA A 73 -10.51 0.04 12.63
C ALA A 73 -11.14 1.35 13.16
N THR A 74 -12.22 1.82 12.53
CA THR A 74 -12.95 3.01 12.98
C THR A 74 -13.69 2.77 14.29
N ALA A 75 -14.28 1.59 14.46
CA ALA A 75 -14.90 1.18 15.73
C ALA A 75 -13.85 1.13 16.85
N TRP A 76 -12.66 0.58 16.59
CA TRP A 76 -11.54 0.62 17.53
C TRP A 76 -11.06 2.04 17.82
N THR A 77 -11.01 2.91 16.81
CA THR A 77 -10.68 4.33 17.00
C THR A 77 -11.67 4.96 17.98
N ARG A 78 -12.98 4.78 17.75
CA ARG A 78 -14.05 5.33 18.59
C ARG A 78 -13.97 4.83 20.03
N ARG A 79 -13.60 3.56 20.23
CA ARG A 79 -13.43 2.97 21.56
C ARG A 79 -12.43 3.73 22.45
N TYR A 80 -11.41 4.34 21.86
CA TYR A 80 -10.39 5.09 22.58
C TYR A 80 -10.55 6.62 22.46
N MET A 81 -11.58 7.09 21.74
CA MET A 81 -11.91 8.50 21.72
C MET A 81 -12.58 8.86 23.05
N CYS A 82 -11.94 9.73 23.81
CA CYS A 82 -12.50 10.27 25.02
C CYS A 82 -12.10 11.74 25.17
N THR A 83 -13.07 12.58 25.50
CA THR A 83 -12.85 14.02 25.72
C THR A 83 -12.30 14.26 27.13
N PRO A 84 -11.55 15.36 27.35
CA PRO A 84 -11.15 15.79 28.69
C PRO A 84 -12.32 15.88 29.68
N GLU A 85 -13.49 16.32 29.21
CA GLU A 85 -14.70 16.45 30.01
C GLU A 85 -15.23 15.08 30.44
N GLU A 86 -15.35 14.13 29.50
CA GLU A 86 -15.77 12.75 29.80
C GLU A 86 -14.82 12.10 30.82
N LEU A 87 -13.50 12.26 30.66
CA LEU A 87 -12.51 11.76 31.64
C LEU A 87 -12.68 12.40 33.02
N GLY A 88 -12.97 13.70 33.07
CA GLY A 88 -13.23 14.41 34.33
C GLY A 88 -14.52 13.94 35.01
N GLN A 89 -15.53 13.58 34.23
CA GLN A 89 -16.78 13.00 34.74
C GLN A 89 -16.59 11.57 35.27
N TRP A 90 -15.75 10.75 34.62
CA TRP A 90 -15.47 9.38 35.05
C TRP A 90 -14.52 9.28 36.24
N TYR A 91 -13.62 10.25 36.40
CA TYR A 91 -12.57 10.26 37.44
C TYR A 91 -12.50 11.61 38.17
N PRO A 92 -13.57 12.05 38.84
CA PRO A 92 -13.63 13.39 39.46
C PRO A 92 -12.57 13.60 40.55
N GLU A 93 -12.18 12.55 41.29
CA GLU A 93 -11.13 12.58 42.32
C GLU A 93 -9.74 12.92 41.77
N HIS A 94 -9.56 12.79 40.45
CA HIS A 94 -8.32 13.09 39.76
C HIS A 94 -8.33 14.47 39.07
N VAL A 95 -9.31 15.31 39.37
CA VAL A 95 -9.39 16.71 38.92
C VAL A 95 -9.41 17.63 40.14
N THR A 96 -8.43 18.51 40.25
CA THR A 96 -8.34 19.49 41.36
C THR A 96 -8.19 20.89 40.79
N ASN A 97 -9.07 21.82 41.15
CA ASN A 97 -9.08 23.17 40.59
C ASN A 97 -9.04 23.16 39.05
N GLU A 98 -9.85 22.31 38.42
CA GLU A 98 -9.92 22.11 36.95
C GLU A 98 -8.64 21.56 36.30
N GLN A 99 -7.64 21.16 37.09
CA GLN A 99 -6.39 20.59 36.59
C GLN A 99 -6.42 19.06 36.74
N PRO A 100 -6.13 18.29 35.67
CA PRO A 100 -6.03 16.84 35.77
C PRO A 100 -4.77 16.42 36.51
N SER A 101 -4.88 15.35 37.30
CA SER A 101 -3.73 14.69 37.93
C SER A 101 -2.75 14.12 36.89
N THR A 102 -1.52 13.83 37.30
CA THR A 102 -0.52 13.20 36.42
C THR A 102 -1.00 11.85 35.88
N TRP A 103 -1.70 11.08 36.71
CA TRP A 103 -2.27 9.80 36.29
C TRP A 103 -3.33 9.98 35.19
N LEU A 104 -4.25 10.93 35.37
CA LEU A 104 -5.33 11.17 34.41
C LEU A 104 -4.79 11.67 33.05
N ARG A 105 -3.74 12.48 33.07
CA ARG A 105 -3.02 12.88 31.85
C ARG A 105 -2.40 11.69 31.12
N ASN A 106 -1.78 10.75 31.86
CA ASN A 106 -1.20 9.56 31.26
C ASN A 106 -2.27 8.64 30.66
N VAL A 107 -3.45 8.54 31.29
CA VAL A 107 -4.61 7.82 30.75
C VAL A 107 -5.08 8.47 29.45
N GLN A 108 -5.29 9.79 29.45
CA GLN A 108 -5.68 10.56 28.26
C GLN A 108 -4.69 10.35 27.11
N GLU A 109 -3.39 10.48 27.38
CA GLU A 109 -2.34 10.31 26.38
C GLU A 109 -2.26 8.86 25.87
N SER A 110 -2.47 7.87 26.72
CA SER A 110 -2.55 6.47 26.32
C SER A 110 -3.72 6.20 25.37
N HIS A 111 -4.91 6.74 25.70
CA HIS A 111 -6.10 6.60 24.87
C HIS A 111 -5.94 7.33 23.53
N LEU A 112 -5.43 8.56 23.55
CA LEU A 112 -5.17 9.32 22.33
C LEU A 112 -4.19 8.60 21.41
N ARG A 113 -3.09 8.04 21.95
CA ARG A 113 -2.14 7.24 21.16
C ARG A 113 -2.78 6.01 20.53
N GLN A 114 -3.69 5.33 21.24
CA GLN A 114 -4.41 4.19 20.71
C GLN A 114 -5.43 4.61 19.62
N ALA A 115 -6.19 5.67 19.87
CA ALA A 115 -7.11 6.23 18.89
C ALA A 115 -6.39 6.62 17.59
N LEU A 116 -5.26 7.32 17.68
CA LEU A 116 -4.47 7.71 16.51
C LEU A 116 -3.90 6.52 15.73
N ARG A 117 -3.47 5.46 16.41
CA ARG A 117 -2.98 4.23 15.74
C ARG A 117 -4.08 3.58 14.91
N TRP A 118 -5.28 3.47 15.47
CA TRP A 118 -6.43 2.89 14.77
C TRP A 118 -6.96 3.82 13.68
N ALA A 119 -6.93 5.14 13.89
CA ALA A 119 -7.29 6.13 12.87
C ALA A 119 -6.38 6.04 11.64
N ASP A 120 -5.07 5.89 11.86
CA ASP A 120 -4.11 5.69 10.77
C ASP A 120 -4.35 4.36 10.04
N ALA A 121 -4.72 3.30 10.77
CA ALA A 121 -5.11 2.03 10.16
C ALA A 121 -6.40 2.17 9.33
N THR A 122 -7.41 2.89 9.82
CA THR A 122 -8.63 3.20 9.06
C THR A 122 -8.30 3.84 7.72
N ARG A 123 -7.47 4.90 7.71
CA ARG A 123 -7.09 5.57 6.45
C ARG A 123 -6.37 4.65 5.49
N LEU A 124 -5.44 3.85 6.00
CA LEU A 124 -4.68 2.91 5.19
C LEU A 124 -5.64 1.92 4.50
N PHE A 125 -6.50 1.26 5.26
CA PHE A 125 -7.45 0.29 4.70
C PHE A 125 -8.44 0.95 3.75
N PHE A 126 -8.91 2.17 4.04
CA PHE A 126 -9.85 2.88 3.19
C PHE A 126 -9.26 3.12 1.80
N HIS A 127 -8.07 3.73 1.75
CA HIS A 127 -7.39 3.99 0.47
C HIS A 127 -6.98 2.71 -0.24
N CYS A 128 -6.52 1.67 0.47
CA CYS A 128 -6.27 0.36 -0.13
C CYS A 128 -7.54 -0.23 -0.77
N GLY A 129 -8.68 -0.11 -0.10
CA GLY A 129 -9.97 -0.57 -0.61
C GLY A 129 -10.42 0.21 -1.85
N VAL A 130 -10.32 1.54 -1.84
CA VAL A 130 -10.63 2.38 -3.01
C VAL A 130 -9.71 2.05 -4.19
N LEU A 131 -8.40 1.88 -3.93
CA LEU A 131 -7.43 1.54 -4.97
C LEU A 131 -7.74 0.18 -5.60
N ALA A 132 -8.04 -0.84 -4.78
CA ALA A 132 -8.43 -2.16 -5.26
C ALA A 132 -9.73 -2.11 -6.07
N LEU A 133 -10.72 -1.31 -5.65
CA LEU A 133 -11.97 -1.12 -6.38
C LEU A 133 -11.73 -0.50 -7.76
N LEU A 134 -10.96 0.60 -7.83
CA LEU A 134 -10.63 1.25 -9.10
C LEU A 134 -9.84 0.34 -10.03
N LEU A 135 -8.88 -0.43 -9.50
CA LEU A 135 -8.17 -1.46 -10.26
C LEU A 135 -9.13 -2.53 -10.80
N GLY A 136 -10.05 -3.02 -9.97
CA GLY A 136 -11.07 -3.99 -10.40
C GLY A 136 -11.93 -3.45 -11.54
N VAL A 137 -12.35 -2.19 -11.48
CA VAL A 137 -13.10 -1.54 -12.56
C VAL A 137 -12.28 -1.44 -13.85
N VAL A 138 -11.02 -0.99 -13.76
CA VAL A 138 -10.13 -0.89 -14.92
C VAL A 138 -9.92 -2.26 -15.56
N VAL A 139 -9.61 -3.28 -14.76
CA VAL A 139 -9.39 -4.67 -15.24
C VAL A 139 -10.67 -5.22 -15.88
N ALA A 140 -11.84 -5.02 -15.26
CA ALA A 140 -13.12 -5.44 -15.81
C ALA A 140 -13.46 -4.77 -17.15
N CYS A 141 -12.95 -3.55 -17.40
CA CYS A 141 -13.23 -2.82 -18.63
C CYS A 141 -12.35 -3.22 -19.82
N VAL A 142 -11.32 -4.06 -19.63
CA VAL A 142 -10.46 -4.52 -20.72
C VAL A 142 -11.19 -5.62 -21.50
N PRO A 143 -11.57 -5.37 -22.77
CA PRO A 143 -12.27 -6.37 -23.58
C PRO A 143 -11.31 -7.46 -24.07
N ASP A 144 -11.86 -8.62 -24.40
CA ASP A 144 -11.14 -9.65 -25.14
C ASP A 144 -11.26 -9.33 -26.64
N GLY A 145 -10.24 -8.66 -27.20
CA GLY A 145 -10.23 -8.22 -28.61
C GLY A 145 -9.80 -6.76 -28.81
N GLU A 146 -10.23 -6.16 -29.92
CA GLU A 146 -9.90 -4.78 -30.26
C GLU A 146 -10.54 -3.78 -29.29
N ILE A 147 -9.74 -2.82 -28.81
CA ILE A 147 -10.19 -1.80 -27.89
C ILE A 147 -10.66 -0.59 -28.69
N GLY A 148 -11.98 -0.41 -28.78
CA GLY A 148 -12.58 0.77 -29.39
C GLY A 148 -12.27 2.07 -28.63
N PRO A 149 -12.41 3.25 -29.28
CA PRO A 149 -12.02 4.54 -28.70
C PRO A 149 -12.76 4.88 -27.39
N GLY A 150 -14.05 4.51 -27.28
CA GLY A 150 -14.81 4.70 -26.04
C GLY A 150 -14.26 3.90 -24.86
N ARG A 151 -13.78 2.66 -25.12
CA ARG A 151 -13.14 1.83 -24.09
C ARG A 151 -11.80 2.42 -23.67
N TRP A 152 -11.02 2.95 -24.61
CA TRP A 152 -9.79 3.69 -24.29
C TRP A 152 -10.04 4.87 -23.35
N ALA A 153 -11.10 5.65 -23.58
CA ALA A 153 -11.47 6.74 -22.68
C ALA A 153 -11.78 6.24 -21.26
N VAL A 154 -12.56 5.16 -21.13
CA VAL A 154 -12.86 4.56 -19.81
C VAL A 154 -11.59 4.06 -19.11
N LEU A 155 -10.70 3.37 -19.84
CA LEU A 155 -9.42 2.89 -19.29
C LEU A 155 -8.51 4.05 -18.88
N ALA A 156 -8.47 5.13 -19.66
CA ALA A 156 -7.68 6.32 -19.34
C ALA A 156 -8.19 7.02 -18.08
N VAL A 157 -9.51 7.23 -17.97
CA VAL A 157 -10.14 7.86 -16.79
C VAL A 157 -9.98 6.98 -15.56
N GLY A 158 -10.25 5.68 -15.67
CA GLY A 158 -10.07 4.73 -14.57
C GLY A 158 -8.61 4.64 -14.12
N GLY A 159 -7.67 4.56 -15.08
CA GLY A 159 -6.23 4.59 -14.83
C GLY A 159 -5.77 5.87 -14.14
N ALA A 160 -6.28 7.03 -14.55
CA ALA A 160 -6.02 8.31 -13.89
C ALA A 160 -6.54 8.31 -12.43
N GLY A 161 -7.72 7.72 -12.19
CA GLY A 161 -8.26 7.52 -10.85
C GLY A 161 -7.33 6.68 -9.97
N VAL A 162 -6.83 5.56 -10.49
CA VAL A 162 -5.85 4.69 -9.79
C VAL A 162 -4.59 5.46 -9.41
N VAL A 163 -4.02 6.23 -10.34
CA VAL A 163 -2.83 7.06 -10.09
C VAL A 163 -3.11 8.15 -9.06
N GLY A 164 -4.27 8.80 -9.15
CA GLY A 164 -4.72 9.81 -8.18
C GLY A 164 -4.79 9.24 -6.77
N GLU A 165 -5.48 8.11 -6.58
CA GLU A 165 -5.61 7.48 -5.27
C GLU A 165 -4.30 6.94 -4.72
N LEU A 166 -3.45 6.35 -5.57
CA LEU A 166 -2.10 5.96 -5.17
C LEU A 166 -1.31 7.18 -4.68
N SER A 167 -1.49 8.33 -5.33
CA SER A 167 -0.83 9.57 -4.92
C SER A 167 -1.30 10.08 -3.57
N TRP A 168 -2.61 10.02 -3.30
CA TRP A 168 -3.16 10.36 -2.00
C TRP A 168 -2.67 9.41 -0.92
N LEU A 169 -2.65 8.09 -1.17
CA LEU A 169 -2.14 7.09 -0.24
C LEU A 169 -0.67 7.35 0.13
N VAL A 170 0.18 7.58 -0.87
CA VAL A 170 1.61 7.91 -0.63
C VAL A 170 1.73 9.19 0.21
N ARG A 171 0.93 10.21 -0.08
CA ARG A 171 0.92 11.45 0.70
C ARG A 171 0.39 11.26 2.13
N ALA A 172 -0.57 10.36 2.34
CA ALA A 172 -1.14 10.07 3.66
C ALA A 172 -0.14 9.31 4.56
N ILE A 173 0.61 8.37 3.99
CA ILE A 173 1.59 7.56 4.73
C ILE A 173 2.86 8.37 5.03
N PHE A 174 3.39 9.10 4.04
CA PHE A 174 4.69 9.75 4.12
C PHE A 174 4.56 11.27 4.26
N LEU A 175 4.88 11.80 5.44
CA LEU A 175 4.84 13.25 5.69
C LEU A 175 5.98 13.98 4.98
N SER A 176 7.18 13.39 4.90
CA SER A 176 8.34 14.06 4.31
C SER A 176 8.31 14.02 2.78
N ALA A 177 8.66 15.14 2.14
CA ALA A 177 8.75 15.22 0.68
C ALA A 177 9.84 14.28 0.11
N ALA A 178 10.93 14.09 0.85
CA ALA A 178 12.04 13.22 0.45
C ALA A 178 11.62 11.74 0.39
N LEU A 179 10.90 11.25 1.41
CA LEU A 179 10.39 9.86 1.43
C LEU A 179 9.35 9.66 0.32
N ARG A 180 8.43 10.63 0.12
CA ARG A 180 7.45 10.58 -0.98
C ARG A 180 8.14 10.46 -2.35
N ARG A 181 9.15 11.29 -2.61
CA ARG A 181 9.92 11.23 -3.87
C ARG A 181 10.59 9.86 -4.04
N GLN A 182 11.13 9.28 -2.98
CA GLN A 182 11.75 7.95 -3.06
C GLN A 182 10.72 6.85 -3.37
N VAL A 183 9.55 6.88 -2.72
CA VAL A 183 8.46 5.93 -2.99
C VAL A 183 8.02 6.02 -4.45
N TRP A 184 7.88 7.24 -4.99
CA TRP A 184 7.54 7.43 -6.39
C TRP A 184 8.59 6.93 -7.36
N LEU A 185 9.88 7.16 -7.07
CA LEU A 185 10.96 6.63 -7.89
C LEU A 185 10.93 5.10 -7.90
N ASN A 186 10.71 4.46 -6.75
CA ASN A 186 10.60 3.01 -6.67
C ASN A 186 9.36 2.49 -7.41
N ALA A 187 8.20 3.14 -7.25
CA ALA A 187 6.98 2.80 -7.95
C ALA A 187 7.15 2.92 -9.47
N GLY A 188 7.77 4.00 -9.95
CA GLY A 188 8.08 4.18 -11.37
C GLY A 188 8.99 3.08 -11.92
N VAL A 189 10.01 2.67 -11.15
CA VAL A 189 10.87 1.54 -11.50
C VAL A 189 10.08 0.23 -11.60
N LEU A 190 9.20 -0.05 -10.63
CA LEU A 190 8.35 -1.24 -10.64
C LEU A 190 7.37 -1.25 -11.81
N LEU A 191 6.76 -0.11 -12.12
CA LEU A 191 5.82 0.02 -13.24
C LEU A 191 6.53 -0.14 -14.59
N ALA A 192 7.71 0.46 -14.77
CA ALA A 192 8.51 0.28 -15.97
C ALA A 192 8.93 -1.19 -16.16
N ALA A 193 9.33 -1.84 -15.06
CA ALA A 193 9.62 -3.26 -15.01
C ALA A 193 8.42 -4.13 -15.41
N ALA A 194 7.26 -3.91 -14.79
CA ALA A 194 6.04 -4.65 -15.08
C ALA A 194 5.57 -4.41 -16.52
N GLY A 195 5.64 -3.17 -17.01
CA GLY A 195 5.34 -2.81 -18.39
C GLY A 195 6.24 -3.53 -19.39
N ALA A 196 7.56 -3.56 -19.15
CA ALA A 196 8.50 -4.29 -20.01
C ALA A 196 8.19 -5.79 -20.05
N VAL A 197 7.88 -6.41 -18.90
CA VAL A 197 7.49 -7.83 -18.83
C VAL A 197 6.18 -8.05 -19.60
N ALA A 198 5.16 -7.21 -19.40
CA ALA A 198 3.88 -7.33 -20.07
C ALA A 198 4.01 -7.16 -21.60
N SER A 199 4.75 -6.16 -22.06
CA SER A 199 5.03 -5.94 -23.49
C SER A 199 5.75 -7.13 -24.11
N ALA A 200 6.71 -7.72 -23.40
CA ALA A 200 7.43 -8.87 -23.89
C ALA A 200 6.56 -10.14 -23.94
N VAL A 201 5.70 -10.37 -22.95
CA VAL A 201 4.72 -11.46 -22.98
C VAL A 201 3.77 -11.28 -24.16
N TRP A 202 3.33 -10.05 -24.41
CA TRP A 202 2.40 -9.74 -25.50
C TRP A 202 3.04 -9.89 -26.89
N ALA A 203 4.32 -9.57 -27.04
CA ALA A 203 5.03 -9.69 -28.30
C ALA A 203 5.24 -11.15 -28.75
N GLY A 204 5.09 -12.14 -27.87
CA GLY A 204 5.29 -13.56 -28.20
C GLY A 204 6.74 -13.94 -28.58
N GLU A 205 7.66 -12.98 -28.59
CA GLU A 205 9.04 -13.15 -29.03
C GLU A 205 10.00 -13.30 -27.83
N GLY A 206 10.70 -14.44 -27.77
CA GLY A 206 11.54 -14.79 -26.63
C GLY A 206 12.72 -13.85 -26.35
N TRP A 207 13.17 -13.05 -27.32
CA TRP A 207 14.27 -12.09 -27.12
C TRP A 207 13.81 -10.80 -26.45
N ALA A 208 12.59 -10.31 -26.74
CA ALA A 208 11.98 -9.16 -26.06
C ALA A 208 11.77 -9.44 -24.56
N LEU A 209 11.49 -10.71 -24.22
CA LEU A 209 11.34 -11.14 -22.83
C LEU A 209 12.69 -11.20 -22.10
N ARG A 210 13.74 -11.66 -22.77
CA ARG A 210 15.10 -11.66 -22.21
C ARG A 210 15.63 -10.25 -21.96
N THR A 211 15.32 -9.29 -22.84
CA THR A 211 15.72 -7.88 -22.64
C THR A 211 14.90 -7.21 -21.54
N ALA A 212 13.59 -7.45 -21.46
CA ALA A 212 12.75 -6.98 -20.36
C ALA A 212 13.22 -7.52 -18.99
N LEU A 213 13.60 -8.79 -18.95
CA LEU A 213 14.05 -9.45 -17.73
C LEU A 213 15.48 -9.02 -17.33
N ALA A 214 16.36 -8.75 -18.30
CA ALA A 214 17.66 -8.12 -18.04
C ALA A 214 17.50 -6.69 -17.48
N LEU A 215 16.58 -5.89 -18.03
CA LEU A 215 16.25 -4.55 -17.53
C LEU A 215 15.69 -4.62 -16.10
N LEU A 216 14.81 -5.58 -15.82
CA LEU A 216 14.28 -5.85 -14.48
C LEU A 216 15.41 -6.14 -13.48
N LEU A 217 16.35 -7.01 -13.82
CA LEU A 217 17.50 -7.36 -12.98
C LEU A 217 18.42 -6.14 -12.73
N VAL A 218 18.64 -5.30 -13.75
CA VAL A 218 19.41 -4.05 -13.61
C VAL A 218 18.67 -3.06 -12.69
N LEU A 219 17.35 -2.94 -12.83
CA LEU A 219 16.51 -2.09 -11.97
C LEU A 219 16.54 -2.55 -10.50
N VAL A 220 16.48 -3.86 -10.26
CA VAL A 220 16.64 -4.46 -8.92
C VAL A 220 18.02 -4.17 -8.35
N ALA A 221 19.08 -4.35 -9.14
CA ALA A 221 20.45 -4.05 -8.73
C ALA A 221 20.63 -2.55 -8.39
N MET A 222 20.00 -1.65 -9.14
CA MET A 222 19.99 -0.21 -8.85
C MET A 222 19.21 0.13 -7.57
N MET A 223 18.03 -0.48 -7.34
CA MET A 223 17.28 -0.31 -6.09
C MET A 223 18.09 -0.80 -4.89
N TYR A 224 18.70 -1.97 -5.02
CA TYR A 224 19.48 -2.60 -3.96
C TYR A 224 20.75 -1.81 -3.61
N THR A 225 21.46 -1.28 -4.61
CA THR A 225 22.64 -0.40 -4.37
C THR A 225 22.26 0.93 -3.74
N ARG A 226 21.08 1.50 -4.05
CA ARG A 226 20.56 2.69 -3.38
C ARG A 226 20.23 2.44 -1.90
N LEU A 227 19.61 1.29 -1.61
CA LEU A 227 19.34 0.83 -0.24
C LEU A 227 20.63 0.68 0.57
N ALA A 228 21.67 0.09 -0.03
CA ALA A 228 22.98 -0.12 0.60
C ALA A 228 23.71 1.19 0.91
N ARG A 229 23.67 2.18 0.01
CA ARG A 229 24.35 3.49 0.20
C ARG A 229 23.69 4.37 1.26
N ARG A 230 22.43 4.12 1.60
CA ARG A 230 21.66 4.92 2.59
C ARG A 230 21.65 4.30 3.98
N GLY A 231 22.40 3.22 4.22
CA GLY A 231 22.71 2.80 5.58
C GLY A 231 23.50 3.92 6.26
N THR A 232 22.98 4.40 7.39
CA THR A 232 23.46 5.54 8.16
C THR A 232 24.99 5.56 8.35
N PRO A 233 25.61 6.77 8.47
CA PRO A 233 26.95 6.92 9.00
C PRO A 233 26.95 6.50 10.48
N SER A 234 27.04 5.19 10.72
CA SER A 234 27.30 4.65 12.05
C SER A 234 28.81 4.71 12.27
N PRO A 235 29.31 5.38 13.31
CA PRO A 235 30.75 5.51 13.58
C PRO A 235 31.44 4.21 14.05
N ALA A 236 30.82 3.04 13.84
CA ALA A 236 31.39 1.76 14.25
C ALA A 236 32.09 1.04 13.07
N PRO A 237 33.43 0.86 13.10
CA PRO A 237 34.21 0.30 11.99
C PRO A 237 34.08 -1.22 11.78
N ARG A 238 33.06 -1.88 12.35
CA ARG A 238 32.90 -3.35 12.32
C ARG A 238 31.76 -3.87 11.43
N ARG A 239 31.50 -3.20 10.30
CA ARG A 239 30.63 -3.71 9.22
C ARG A 239 31.43 -3.91 7.93
N SER A 240 32.28 -4.94 7.84
CA SER A 240 33.12 -5.14 6.63
C SER A 240 32.93 -6.48 5.90
N LEU A 241 32.22 -7.47 6.44
CA LEU A 241 32.09 -8.78 5.77
C LEU A 241 30.65 -9.25 5.55
N LEU A 242 29.77 -9.14 6.55
CA LEU A 242 28.38 -9.62 6.45
C LEU A 242 27.54 -8.83 5.44
N SER A 243 27.73 -7.51 5.32
CA SER A 243 27.04 -6.69 4.32
C SER A 243 27.53 -6.99 2.89
N ARG A 244 28.85 -7.19 2.72
CA ARG A 244 29.44 -7.57 1.44
C ARG A 244 29.01 -8.97 1.01
N ALA A 245 28.93 -9.91 1.95
CA ALA A 245 28.40 -11.26 1.70
C ALA A 245 26.93 -11.23 1.29
N GLY A 246 26.10 -10.38 1.92
CA GLY A 246 24.70 -10.18 1.52
C GLY A 246 24.56 -9.61 0.10
N HIS A 247 25.43 -8.67 -0.28
CA HIS A 247 25.45 -8.11 -1.64
C HIS A 247 25.90 -9.13 -2.68
N LEU A 248 26.92 -9.94 -2.37
CA LEU A 248 27.40 -11.01 -3.24
C LEU A 248 26.33 -12.11 -3.40
N ALA A 249 25.67 -12.51 -2.31
CA ALA A 249 24.61 -13.51 -2.33
C ALA A 249 23.39 -13.04 -3.15
N ALA A 250 23.01 -11.76 -3.06
CA ALA A 250 21.95 -11.19 -3.88
C ALA A 250 22.31 -11.16 -5.37
N ALA A 251 23.55 -10.78 -5.71
CA ALA A 251 24.05 -10.76 -7.09
C ALA A 251 24.17 -12.18 -7.68
N VAL A 252 24.67 -13.14 -6.89
CA VAL A 252 24.75 -14.56 -7.27
C VAL A 252 23.34 -15.15 -7.40
N GLY A 253 22.42 -14.84 -6.48
CA GLY A 253 21.02 -15.27 -6.58
C GLY A 253 20.32 -14.73 -7.85
N ALA A 254 20.62 -13.48 -8.24
CA ALA A 254 20.14 -12.89 -9.49
C ALA A 254 20.72 -13.61 -10.74
N LEU A 255 22.01 -13.96 -10.72
CA LEU A 255 22.69 -14.68 -11.80
C LEU A 255 22.22 -16.14 -11.91
N VAL A 256 22.08 -16.84 -10.78
CA VAL A 256 21.55 -18.21 -10.71
C VAL A 256 20.09 -18.22 -11.13
N GLY A 257 19.31 -17.22 -10.71
CA GLY A 257 17.97 -16.98 -11.23
C GLY A 257 18.00 -16.88 -12.76
N ALA A 258 18.85 -16.02 -13.33
CA ALA A 258 18.98 -15.86 -14.79
C ALA A 258 19.35 -17.15 -15.53
N ALA A 259 20.15 -18.04 -14.92
CA ALA A 259 20.48 -19.35 -15.47
C ALA A 259 19.31 -20.36 -15.37
N VAL A 260 18.57 -20.38 -14.25
CA VAL A 260 17.36 -21.21 -14.08
C VAL A 260 16.23 -20.75 -15.01
N LEU A 261 16.16 -19.44 -15.28
CA LEU A 261 15.25 -18.81 -16.23
C LEU A 261 15.44 -19.29 -17.69
N ALA A 262 16.57 -19.93 -18.01
CA ALA A 262 16.83 -20.51 -19.32
C ALA A 262 16.29 -21.95 -19.49
N VAL A 263 15.84 -22.60 -18.41
CA VAL A 263 15.52 -24.04 -18.38
C VAL A 263 14.03 -24.34 -18.06
N TRP A 264 13.32 -23.43 -17.38
CA TRP A 264 11.96 -23.67 -16.87
C TRP A 264 10.86 -22.90 -17.66
N GLY A 265 9.62 -23.40 -17.61
CA GLY A 265 8.46 -22.80 -18.29
C GLY A 265 8.13 -21.37 -17.82
N TRP A 266 7.64 -20.55 -18.77
CA TRP A 266 7.47 -19.10 -18.63
C TRP A 266 6.68 -18.57 -17.41
N PRO A 267 5.69 -19.28 -16.81
CA PRO A 267 5.00 -18.77 -15.62
C PRO A 267 5.91 -18.75 -14.39
N VAL A 268 6.80 -19.76 -14.27
CA VAL A 268 7.76 -19.87 -13.17
C VAL A 268 8.84 -18.80 -13.31
N VAL A 269 9.24 -18.51 -14.55
CA VAL A 269 10.22 -17.48 -14.90
C VAL A 269 9.76 -16.09 -14.47
N VAL A 270 8.52 -15.71 -14.79
CA VAL A 270 7.95 -14.42 -14.41
C VAL A 270 7.78 -14.34 -12.89
N ALA A 271 7.29 -15.41 -12.24
CA ALA A 271 7.16 -15.46 -10.79
C ALA A 271 8.52 -15.30 -10.06
N CYS A 272 9.54 -16.05 -10.48
CA CYS A 272 10.88 -16.00 -9.88
C CYS A 272 11.59 -14.68 -10.11
N ALA A 273 11.30 -13.96 -11.21
CA ALA A 273 11.88 -12.65 -11.49
C ALA A 273 11.17 -11.52 -10.72
N LEU A 274 9.83 -11.58 -10.59
CA LEU A 274 9.05 -10.57 -9.89
C LEU A 274 9.16 -10.70 -8.35
N LEU A 275 9.33 -11.90 -7.82
CA LEU A 275 9.47 -12.14 -6.37
C LEU A 275 10.61 -11.35 -5.70
N PRO A 276 11.86 -11.37 -6.18
CA PRO A 276 12.94 -10.60 -5.55
C PRO A 276 12.72 -9.09 -5.71
N VAL A 277 12.17 -8.63 -6.85
CA VAL A 277 11.86 -7.21 -7.06
C VAL A 277 10.82 -6.72 -6.05
N THR A 278 9.73 -7.47 -5.93
CA THR A 278 8.63 -7.18 -5.00
C THR A 278 9.10 -7.29 -3.56
N ALA A 279 9.92 -8.28 -3.21
CA ALA A 279 10.51 -8.43 -1.88
C ALA A 279 11.42 -7.24 -1.52
N VAL A 280 12.27 -6.78 -2.45
CA VAL A 280 13.15 -5.60 -2.23
C VAL A 280 12.32 -4.33 -2.09
N ALA A 281 11.32 -4.13 -2.95
CA ALA A 281 10.43 -2.98 -2.85
C ALA A 281 9.62 -2.98 -1.55
N PHE A 282 9.13 -4.14 -1.12
CA PHE A 282 8.44 -4.30 0.15
C PHE A 282 9.37 -4.02 1.33
N ALA A 283 10.61 -4.54 1.31
CA ALA A 283 11.60 -4.27 2.34
C ALA A 283 11.94 -2.78 2.44
N ASP A 284 12.12 -2.08 1.31
CA ASP A 284 12.33 -0.62 1.30
C ASP A 284 11.09 0.10 1.85
N LEU A 285 9.88 -0.29 1.44
CA LEU A 285 8.64 0.30 1.95
C LEU A 285 8.53 0.14 3.48
N VAL A 286 8.77 -1.06 4.01
CA VAL A 286 8.76 -1.33 5.46
C VAL A 286 9.81 -0.46 6.17
N ARG A 287 11.00 -0.31 5.59
CA ARG A 287 12.04 0.57 6.13
C ARG A 287 11.58 2.03 6.16
N LEU A 288 11.06 2.56 5.06
CA LEU A 288 10.58 3.94 4.97
C LEU A 288 9.44 4.20 5.97
N VAL A 289 8.55 3.23 6.18
CA VAL A 289 7.50 3.29 7.21
C VAL A 289 8.10 3.33 8.63
N ARG A 290 9.17 2.57 8.91
CA ARG A 290 9.88 2.62 10.20
C ARG A 290 10.57 3.97 10.42
N GLU A 291 11.25 4.49 9.41
CA GLU A 291 11.90 5.82 9.46
C GLU A 291 10.86 6.91 9.74
N GLN A 292 9.71 6.84 9.07
CA GLN A 292 8.58 7.75 9.28
C GLN A 292 8.01 7.68 10.70
N ARG A 293 7.89 6.47 11.28
CA ARG A 293 7.45 6.29 12.67
C ARG A 293 8.45 6.85 13.66
N ALA A 294 9.75 6.70 13.40
CA ALA A 294 10.80 7.28 14.24
C ALA A 294 10.74 8.82 14.23
N LEU A 295 10.51 9.43 13.05
CA LEU A 295 10.32 10.88 12.94
C LEU A 295 9.11 11.37 13.76
N ARG A 296 7.98 10.65 13.73
CA ARG A 296 6.78 11.00 14.52
C ARG A 296 6.97 10.84 16.03
N ALA A 297 7.90 9.99 16.47
CA ALA A 297 8.17 9.79 17.89
C ALA A 297 9.12 10.84 18.48
N GLY A 298 9.87 11.56 17.64
CA GLY A 298 10.79 12.61 18.04
C GLY A 298 10.23 14.04 17.98
N THR A 299 8.97 14.19 17.54
CA THR A 299 8.22 15.46 17.47
C THR A 299 7.14 15.47 18.53
#